data_AF-A0A7C1JFF5-F1
#
_entry.id   AF-A0A7C1JFF5-F1
#
_cell.length_a   1.000
_cell.length_b   1.000
_cell.length_c   1.000
_cell.angle_alpha   90.00
_cell.angle_beta   90.00
_cell.angle_gamma   90.00
#
_symmetry.space_group_name_H-M   'P 1'
#
loop_
_entity.id
_entity.type
_entity.pdbx_description
1 polymer ?
#
loop_
_entity_poly.entity_id
_entity_poly.type
_entity_poly.pdbx_seq_one_letter_code
_entity_poly.pdbx_strand_id
1 'polypeptide(L)'
;MRETHVGLPRQLRWARIAGLLLSLAILSASCSMVAQEPTPTPTDSPTATLPDTDTPTATDTATLLLTDTPTETPTDTASPTDTSTPTDTAAPTRPPDPTVAFTYDNWERTQAPDNILNQLANPLIAYINFNNREGTAGTPRPVNDTLILYYASPTAPNARIPIFEVTGETGDDIFISPSGDSIAYMRPGGGSLTAGLYIIDLQIGINGRVLPISSLVQRGIYSAPSWSPDGARLAIAVATGYDIDIFTVGRDGSNPMNMTRTGSYDFWPSFSPDGRYLLFVSDRLTCPSWIPAEPNTCDGTDTPPPFGGSIFVLDLASSQVTQVSNQFVTEPPRWLNARQIAFAVGDPTFGDPTRALWIADIVTGNAQQVRSQGAGDDAIKLSEAWASGGRTLLYQAATASSTEIVMMGVDGSVVGRRGDFVFPRYGMTAAWSPDGSRVAIGGSNGQCPYGPIVLDSNFNLIAQANPPPSMCDPAFSPDGRYLAFNGVNPRIDGRVDVYIANNNGFGAASMTGSLRGQTRFIGWVGGR
;
A
#
# COMPACT_ATOMS: atom_id res chain seq x y z
N MET A 1 -14.03 -31.09 -58.54
CA MET A 1 -14.02 -32.41 -59.21
C MET A 1 -13.37 -33.37 -58.23
N ARG A 2 -14.06 -34.45 -57.81
CA ARG A 2 -13.75 -35.29 -56.63
C ARG A 2 -13.90 -34.53 -55.28
N GLU A 3 -14.63 -34.99 -54.25
CA GLU A 3 -14.72 -36.31 -53.55
C GLU A 3 -13.55 -36.52 -52.56
N THR A 4 -13.71 -37.00 -51.32
CA THR A 4 -14.86 -37.58 -50.57
C THR A 4 -14.74 -37.19 -49.06
N HIS A 5 -15.81 -36.89 -48.30
CA HIS A 5 -16.79 -37.77 -47.60
C HIS A 5 -16.20 -38.79 -46.58
N VAL A 6 -16.84 -39.12 -45.44
CA VAL A 6 -17.82 -38.44 -44.54
C VAL A 6 -17.99 -39.30 -43.25
N GLY A 7 -18.43 -38.72 -42.12
CA GLY A 7 -18.76 -39.49 -40.89
C GLY A 7 -19.78 -38.77 -39.98
N LEU A 8 -20.99 -39.33 -39.87
CA LEU A 8 -22.23 -38.78 -39.27
C LEU A 8 -23.09 -39.97 -38.74
N PRO A 9 -24.27 -39.82 -38.10
CA PRO A 9 -24.83 -38.80 -37.19
C PRO A 9 -25.71 -39.38 -36.02
N ARG A 10 -26.53 -38.50 -35.38
CA ARG A 10 -27.78 -38.72 -34.60
C ARG A 10 -27.65 -39.18 -33.12
N GLN A 11 -28.42 -38.66 -32.15
CA GLN A 11 -29.81 -38.16 -32.00
C GLN A 11 -30.90 -39.23 -31.76
N LEU A 12 -31.45 -39.28 -30.54
CA LEU A 12 -32.87 -39.63 -30.25
C LEU A 12 -33.29 -39.17 -28.83
N ARG A 13 -34.55 -39.43 -28.45
CA ARG A 13 -35.32 -38.73 -27.38
C ARG A 13 -35.94 -39.68 -26.33
N TRP A 14 -36.69 -39.08 -25.39
CA TRP A 14 -37.64 -39.67 -24.42
C TRP A 14 -36.99 -40.25 -23.16
N ALA A 15 -37.65 -40.31 -21.98
CA ALA A 15 -39.08 -40.16 -21.70
C ALA A 15 -39.40 -39.30 -20.45
N ARG A 16 -40.70 -39.04 -20.21
CA ARG A 16 -41.26 -38.49 -18.95
C ARG A 16 -41.92 -39.62 -18.15
N ILE A 17 -41.85 -39.56 -16.81
CA ILE A 17 -42.83 -40.16 -15.89
C ILE A 17 -43.19 -39.09 -14.84
N ALA A 18 -44.40 -39.14 -14.29
CA ALA A 18 -44.94 -38.16 -13.34
C ALA A 18 -45.68 -38.84 -12.17
N GLY A 19 -45.85 -38.12 -11.07
CA GLY A 19 -46.56 -38.58 -9.87
C GLY A 19 -45.83 -38.22 -8.56
N LEU A 20 -46.42 -37.68 -7.48
CA LEU A 20 -47.47 -36.65 -7.25
C LEU A 20 -47.90 -36.80 -5.78
N LEU A 21 -47.56 -35.82 -4.92
CA LEU A 21 -48.08 -35.63 -3.54
C LEU A 21 -47.76 -36.79 -2.54
N LEU A 22 -47.89 -36.66 -1.21
CA LEU A 22 -48.66 -35.71 -0.38
C LEU A 22 -47.91 -35.34 0.93
N SER A 23 -48.40 -34.31 1.62
CA SER A 23 -47.88 -33.75 2.88
C SER A 23 -48.09 -34.60 4.13
N LEU A 24 -47.25 -34.39 5.16
CA LEU A 24 -47.66 -34.50 6.56
C LEU A 24 -46.99 -33.39 7.40
N ALA A 25 -47.69 -32.87 8.40
CA ALA A 25 -47.18 -31.88 9.35
C ALA A 25 -47.44 -32.36 10.78
N ILE A 26 -46.52 -32.06 11.71
CA ILE A 26 -46.71 -32.29 13.15
C ILE A 26 -46.29 -31.02 13.89
N LEU A 27 -47.16 -30.58 14.81
CA LEU A 27 -46.97 -29.46 15.72
C LEU A 27 -47.12 -29.99 17.15
N SER A 28 -46.17 -29.67 18.02
CA SER A 28 -46.34 -29.79 19.47
C SER A 28 -45.43 -28.78 20.17
N ALA A 29 -45.84 -28.32 21.35
CA ALA A 29 -45.14 -27.31 22.13
C ALA A 29 -45.32 -27.57 23.63
N SER A 30 -44.28 -27.31 24.43
CA SER A 30 -44.41 -27.23 25.89
C SER A 30 -43.24 -26.49 26.55
N CYS A 31 -43.61 -25.55 27.41
CA CYS A 31 -42.83 -24.59 28.21
C CYS A 31 -41.73 -25.14 29.15
N SER A 32 -40.93 -24.18 29.65
CA SER A 32 -40.25 -24.16 30.96
C SER A 32 -38.95 -24.98 31.09
N MET A 33 -37.94 -24.60 31.89
CA MET A 33 -37.91 -23.76 33.10
C MET A 33 -36.72 -22.76 33.19
N VAL A 34 -36.75 -21.92 34.24
CA VAL A 34 -35.71 -20.97 34.64
C VAL A 34 -34.68 -21.63 35.57
N ALA A 35 -33.40 -21.29 35.43
CA ALA A 35 -32.41 -21.36 36.49
C ALA A 35 -31.39 -20.20 36.32
N GLN A 36 -31.17 -19.43 37.39
CA GLN A 36 -30.18 -18.35 37.48
C GLN A 36 -29.43 -18.57 38.79
N GLU A 37 -28.11 -18.72 38.74
CA GLU A 37 -27.26 -18.75 39.95
C GLU A 37 -26.23 -17.61 39.93
N PRO A 38 -25.87 -17.04 41.10
CA PRO A 38 -25.13 -15.78 41.18
C PRO A 38 -23.62 -15.93 41.39
N THR A 39 -22.89 -14.87 41.02
CA THR A 39 -21.49 -14.61 41.41
C THR A 39 -21.36 -14.31 42.91
N PRO A 40 -20.26 -14.75 43.56
CA PRO A 40 -19.69 -14.00 44.68
C PRO A 40 -18.16 -13.83 44.62
N THR A 41 -17.71 -12.56 44.67
CA THR A 41 -16.32 -12.03 44.76
C THR A 41 -16.44 -10.57 45.27
N PRO A 42 -15.49 -9.94 45.98
CA PRO A 42 -14.22 -10.38 46.61
C PRO A 42 -14.20 -10.15 48.16
N THR A 43 -13.02 -10.25 48.81
CA THR A 43 -12.43 -9.21 49.72
C THR A 43 -11.00 -9.63 50.11
N ASP A 44 -10.09 -8.65 50.29
CA ASP A 44 -8.63 -8.82 50.37
C ASP A 44 -7.99 -8.58 51.76
N SER A 45 -6.64 -8.75 51.81
CA SER A 45 -5.66 -8.01 52.66
C SER A 45 -5.42 -8.44 54.14
N PRO A 46 -4.25 -8.09 54.76
CA PRO A 46 -2.95 -7.67 54.18
C PRO A 46 -1.67 -8.31 54.84
N THR A 47 -0.50 -7.90 54.32
CA THR A 47 0.90 -8.30 54.63
C THR A 47 1.55 -7.57 55.83
N ALA A 48 2.46 -8.24 56.57
CA ALA A 48 3.70 -7.68 57.19
C ALA A 48 4.61 -8.80 57.80
N THR A 49 5.69 -8.52 58.56
CA THR A 49 7.10 -8.36 58.12
C THR A 49 8.08 -8.73 59.27
N LEU A 50 9.38 -8.99 58.99
CA LEU A 50 10.48 -9.28 59.96
C LEU A 50 11.20 -7.99 60.45
N PRO A 51 12.11 -7.99 61.47
CA PRO A 51 13.45 -8.62 61.51
C PRO A 51 13.74 -9.32 62.89
N ASP A 52 14.94 -9.60 63.44
CA ASP A 52 16.36 -9.30 63.12
C ASP A 52 17.38 -10.31 63.79
N THR A 53 18.66 -9.91 63.89
CA THR A 53 19.88 -10.43 64.59
C THR A 53 19.76 -10.83 66.08
N ASP A 54 20.75 -11.43 66.79
CA ASP A 54 22.23 -11.41 66.64
C ASP A 54 23.00 -12.62 67.30
N THR A 55 24.34 -12.69 67.18
CA THR A 55 25.24 -13.77 67.68
C THR A 55 26.38 -13.25 68.59
N PRO A 56 26.90 -14.01 69.59
CA PRO A 56 28.37 -14.18 69.70
C PRO A 56 28.95 -15.44 70.42
N THR A 57 30.02 -16.05 69.85
CA THR A 57 31.31 -16.48 70.51
C THR A 57 31.27 -17.62 71.59
N ALA A 58 32.27 -18.51 71.86
CA ALA A 58 33.74 -18.64 71.63
C ALA A 58 34.15 -20.14 71.36
N THR A 59 35.28 -20.56 70.74
CA THR A 59 36.74 -20.49 71.12
C THR A 59 37.10 -21.49 72.27
N ASP A 60 38.12 -22.38 72.27
CA ASP A 60 39.36 -22.51 71.46
C ASP A 60 40.04 -23.92 71.39
N THR A 61 40.88 -24.15 70.36
CA THR A 61 42.20 -24.86 70.25
C THR A 61 42.56 -26.27 70.84
N ALA A 62 42.94 -27.20 69.92
CA ALA A 62 44.00 -28.27 69.92
C ALA A 62 43.98 -29.44 70.98
N THR A 63 44.64 -30.63 70.80
CA THR A 63 46.00 -30.92 70.25
C THR A 63 46.27 -32.45 69.95
N LEU A 64 46.66 -32.83 68.70
CA LEU A 64 47.54 -33.98 68.27
C LEU A 64 47.15 -35.48 68.60
N LEU A 65 47.63 -36.59 67.98
CA LEU A 65 48.59 -36.96 66.87
C LEU A 65 48.30 -38.41 66.34
N LEU A 66 48.45 -38.67 65.01
CA LEU A 66 48.71 -39.97 64.29
C LEU A 66 47.68 -41.15 64.41
N THR A 67 47.58 -42.15 63.49
CA THR A 67 48.43 -42.55 62.32
C THR A 67 47.59 -43.18 61.17
N ASP A 68 48.09 -43.06 59.94
CA ASP A 68 47.82 -43.74 58.65
C ASP A 68 46.74 -44.83 58.46
N THR A 69 45.90 -44.65 57.43
CA THR A 69 45.56 -45.64 56.36
C THR A 69 44.98 -44.86 55.17
N PRO A 70 45.36 -45.12 53.90
CA PRO A 70 44.91 -44.31 52.77
C PRO A 70 43.47 -44.60 52.33
N THR A 71 42.69 -43.53 52.18
CA THR A 71 41.33 -43.54 51.58
C THR A 71 41.30 -42.54 50.42
N GLU A 72 40.99 -43.03 49.22
CA GLU A 72 40.80 -42.21 48.01
C GLU A 72 39.80 -41.08 48.28
N THR A 73 40.28 -39.83 48.19
CA THR A 73 39.46 -38.61 48.28
C THR A 73 39.76 -37.78 47.03
N PRO A 74 38.75 -37.33 46.25
CA PRO A 74 39.00 -36.61 45.02
C PRO A 74 39.77 -35.31 45.29
N THR A 75 40.76 -35.02 44.43
CA THR A 75 41.49 -33.75 44.49
C THR A 75 40.64 -32.64 43.88
N ASP A 76 40.26 -31.65 44.70
CA ASP A 76 39.66 -30.42 44.20
C ASP A 76 40.61 -29.75 43.21
N THR A 77 40.22 -29.75 41.95
CA THR A 77 40.92 -29.02 40.90
C THR A 77 40.54 -27.55 41.05
N ALA A 78 41.49 -26.73 41.50
CA ALA A 78 41.28 -25.29 41.60
C ALA A 78 40.84 -24.73 40.23
N SER A 79 39.60 -24.26 40.15
CA SER A 79 39.10 -23.59 38.94
C SER A 79 40.04 -22.45 38.57
N PRO A 80 40.44 -22.31 37.29
CA PRO A 80 41.24 -21.18 36.87
C PRO A 80 40.48 -19.90 37.21
N THR A 81 41.13 -18.98 37.93
CA THR A 81 40.56 -17.66 38.18
C THR A 81 40.51 -16.92 36.86
N ASP A 82 39.34 -16.96 36.22
CA ASP A 82 39.12 -16.42 34.89
C ASP A 82 39.29 -14.91 34.91
N THR A 83 40.53 -14.49 34.68
CA THR A 83 40.96 -13.10 34.69
C THR A 83 40.57 -12.56 33.33
N SER A 84 39.28 -12.25 33.19
CA SER A 84 38.70 -11.61 32.03
C SER A 84 39.41 -10.29 31.78
N THR A 85 40.46 -10.36 30.96
CA THR A 85 41.02 -9.18 30.32
C THR A 85 39.86 -8.54 29.57
N PRO A 86 39.50 -7.28 29.84
CA PRO A 86 38.46 -6.62 29.08
C PRO A 86 38.99 -6.41 27.66
N THR A 87 38.72 -7.38 26.79
CA THR A 87 38.84 -7.23 25.35
C THR A 87 37.84 -6.14 25.00
N ASP A 88 38.36 -4.92 24.87
CA ASP A 88 37.61 -3.73 24.45
C ASP A 88 37.20 -3.92 22.99
N THR A 89 36.19 -4.78 22.84
CA THR A 89 35.60 -5.23 21.59
C THR A 89 34.75 -4.06 21.14
N ALA A 90 35.40 -3.09 20.52
CA ALA A 90 34.85 -1.80 20.17
C ALA A 90 33.42 -1.97 19.67
N ALA A 91 32.47 -1.49 20.48
CA ALA A 91 31.05 -1.64 20.21
C ALA A 91 30.81 -1.16 18.77
N PRO A 92 30.11 -1.95 17.93
CA PRO A 92 30.01 -1.69 16.49
C PRO A 92 29.49 -0.27 16.26
N THR A 93 30.42 0.64 15.93
CA THR A 93 30.09 2.06 15.81
C THR A 93 29.09 2.21 14.70
N ARG A 94 27.96 2.89 14.97
CA ARG A 94 26.98 3.30 13.95
C ARG A 94 27.74 3.72 12.68
N PRO A 95 27.53 3.01 11.54
CA PRO A 95 28.16 3.40 10.29
C PRO A 95 27.85 4.88 10.03
N PRO A 96 28.77 5.67 9.46
CA PRO A 96 28.42 7.01 9.04
C PRO A 96 27.20 6.89 8.12
N ASP A 97 26.12 7.61 8.46
CA ASP A 97 24.87 7.62 7.69
C ASP A 97 25.20 7.69 6.20
N PRO A 98 24.55 6.88 5.34
CA PRO A 98 24.90 6.82 3.92
C PRO A 98 24.87 8.23 3.36
N THR A 99 26.05 8.73 2.96
CA THR A 99 26.15 10.06 2.38
C THR A 99 25.30 10.06 1.12
N VAL A 100 24.10 10.67 1.19
CA VAL A 100 23.20 10.82 0.05
C VAL A 100 23.86 11.79 -0.92
N ALA A 101 24.71 11.22 -1.76
CA ALA A 101 25.55 11.88 -2.72
C ALA A 101 24.89 11.73 -4.09
N PHE A 102 24.60 12.88 -4.71
CA PHE A 102 24.01 12.92 -6.04
C PHE A 102 25.07 12.61 -7.07
N THR A 103 25.15 11.32 -7.41
CA THR A 103 25.94 10.85 -8.54
C THR A 103 25.19 11.21 -9.83
N TYR A 104 25.32 12.48 -10.22
CA TYR A 104 24.93 13.03 -11.51
C TYR A 104 25.83 12.48 -12.65
N ASP A 105 26.00 11.16 -12.75
CA ASP A 105 26.88 10.50 -13.72
C ASP A 105 26.20 10.17 -15.06
N ASN A 106 24.88 10.30 -15.13
CA ASN A 106 24.12 10.13 -16.36
C ASN A 106 23.08 11.24 -16.52
N TRP A 107 23.27 12.10 -17.52
CA TRP A 107 22.35 13.19 -17.90
C TRP A 107 21.79 12.89 -19.28
N GLU A 108 20.50 12.54 -19.35
CA GLU A 108 19.80 12.38 -20.62
C GLU A 108 18.78 13.53 -20.77
N ARG A 109 18.65 14.10 -21.98
CA ARG A 109 17.58 15.07 -22.27
C ARG A 109 16.24 14.37 -22.47
N THR A 110 15.17 15.02 -22.03
CA THR A 110 13.80 14.53 -22.20
C THR A 110 13.36 14.59 -23.67
N GLN A 111 12.36 13.78 -24.03
CA GLN A 111 11.67 13.88 -25.33
C GLN A 111 10.54 14.94 -25.31
N ALA A 112 10.16 15.44 -24.12
CA ALA A 112 9.16 16.49 -23.94
C ALA A 112 9.53 17.80 -24.67
N PRO A 113 8.56 18.49 -25.30
CA PRO A 113 8.79 19.76 -25.97
C PRO A 113 8.91 20.93 -24.98
N ASP A 114 9.67 21.97 -25.35
CA ASP A 114 9.90 23.18 -24.54
C ASP A 114 8.63 23.86 -24.00
N ASN A 115 7.48 23.64 -24.64
CA ASN A 115 6.19 24.21 -24.24
C ASN A 115 5.37 23.33 -23.27
N ILE A 116 5.89 22.20 -22.80
CA ILE A 116 5.14 21.20 -22.02
C ILE A 116 4.49 21.79 -20.76
N LEU A 117 5.18 22.71 -20.06
CA LEU A 117 4.66 23.39 -18.87
C LEU A 117 3.37 24.19 -19.16
N ASN A 118 3.28 24.81 -20.34
CA ASN A 118 2.08 25.56 -20.76
C ASN A 118 0.89 24.63 -21.03
N GLN A 119 1.15 23.35 -21.34
CA GLN A 119 0.10 22.35 -21.57
C GLN A 119 -0.40 21.76 -20.23
N LEU A 120 0.49 21.62 -19.24
CA LEU A 120 0.17 21.20 -17.87
C LEU A 120 -0.71 22.21 -17.09
N ALA A 121 -0.96 23.41 -17.62
CA ALA A 121 -2.01 24.31 -17.14
C ALA A 121 -3.44 23.74 -17.35
N ASN A 122 -3.59 22.61 -18.05
CA ASN A 122 -4.85 21.87 -18.21
C ASN A 122 -4.63 20.41 -17.75
N PRO A 123 -5.68 19.70 -17.30
CA PRO A 123 -5.59 18.27 -17.03
C PRO A 123 -5.17 17.47 -18.27
N LEU A 124 -4.01 16.81 -18.20
CA LEU A 124 -3.55 15.83 -19.17
C LEU A 124 -3.60 14.41 -18.56
N ILE A 125 -3.66 13.42 -19.43
CA ILE A 125 -3.65 11.99 -19.07
C ILE A 125 -2.23 11.49 -19.21
N ALA A 126 -1.67 10.91 -18.16
CA ALA A 126 -0.43 10.16 -18.21
C ALA A 126 -0.72 8.67 -18.43
N TYR A 127 -0.10 8.09 -19.45
CA TYR A 127 -0.14 6.65 -19.70
C TYR A 127 1.19 6.15 -20.26
N ILE A 128 1.57 4.94 -19.88
CA ILE A 128 2.72 4.25 -20.48
C ILE A 128 2.27 3.40 -21.66
N ASN A 129 3.14 3.30 -22.65
CA ASN A 129 3.05 2.29 -23.70
C ASN A 129 4.35 1.48 -23.71
N PHE A 130 4.25 0.21 -23.32
CA PHE A 130 5.27 -0.76 -23.66
C PHE A 130 5.08 -1.12 -25.14
N ASN A 131 5.84 -0.42 -25.98
CA ASN A 131 5.65 -0.42 -27.42
C ASN A 131 6.06 -1.79 -27.98
N ASN A 132 5.21 -2.39 -28.81
CA ASN A 132 5.66 -3.44 -29.72
C ASN A 132 4.65 -3.71 -30.85
N ARG A 133 5.20 -4.17 -31.98
CA ARG A 133 4.56 -4.75 -33.19
C ARG A 133 4.37 -3.83 -34.40
N GLU A 134 5.21 -4.07 -35.41
CA GLU A 134 4.80 -4.04 -36.83
C GLU A 134 4.85 -5.46 -37.41
N GLY A 135 4.11 -5.68 -38.49
CA GLY A 135 3.99 -6.97 -39.18
C GLY A 135 2.53 -7.34 -39.48
N THR A 136 2.24 -7.70 -40.73
CA THR A 136 0.86 -7.89 -41.24
C THR A 136 0.35 -9.33 -41.20
N ALA A 137 1.13 -10.29 -40.68
CA ALA A 137 0.72 -11.69 -40.54
C ALA A 137 1.45 -12.42 -39.38
N GLY A 138 0.76 -13.37 -38.75
CA GLY A 138 1.31 -14.27 -37.72
C GLY A 138 1.12 -13.78 -36.27
N THR A 139 1.47 -14.64 -35.30
CA THR A 139 1.43 -14.33 -33.86
C THR A 139 2.57 -13.37 -33.51
N PRO A 140 2.33 -12.07 -33.24
CA PRO A 140 3.42 -11.10 -33.34
C PRO A 140 4.30 -11.06 -32.09
N ARG A 141 5.62 -11.06 -32.29
CA ARG A 141 6.68 -11.03 -31.26
C ARG A 141 7.16 -9.61 -30.94
N PRO A 142 7.83 -9.41 -29.79
CA PRO A 142 8.62 -8.20 -29.52
C PRO A 142 9.78 -7.98 -30.50
N VAL A 143 10.17 -6.72 -30.67
CA VAL A 143 11.34 -6.23 -31.43
C VAL A 143 12.35 -5.56 -30.50
N ASN A 144 11.88 -4.72 -29.57
CA ASN A 144 12.65 -4.05 -28.53
C ASN A 144 11.94 -4.11 -27.17
N ASP A 145 12.70 -3.92 -26.09
CA ASP A 145 12.21 -3.82 -24.72
C ASP A 145 12.09 -2.34 -24.32
N THR A 146 11.11 -1.64 -24.89
CA THR A 146 11.00 -0.17 -24.79
C THR A 146 9.65 0.27 -24.24
N LEU A 147 9.70 1.07 -23.19
CA LEU A 147 8.56 1.70 -22.52
C LEU A 147 8.66 3.22 -22.67
N ILE A 148 7.59 3.84 -23.17
CA ILE A 148 7.50 5.30 -23.34
C ILE A 148 6.36 5.84 -22.47
N LEU A 149 6.63 6.88 -21.68
CA LEU A 149 5.58 7.65 -21.01
C LEU A 149 5.04 8.73 -21.96
N TYR A 150 3.74 8.74 -22.15
CA TYR A 150 3.02 9.76 -22.91
C TYR A 150 2.13 10.62 -22.02
N TYR A 151 2.09 11.92 -22.29
CA TYR A 151 0.99 12.80 -21.87
C TYR A 151 0.07 13.07 -23.07
N ALA A 152 -1.24 13.15 -22.85
CA ALA A 152 -2.21 13.53 -23.88
C ALA A 152 -3.37 14.34 -23.31
N SER A 153 -3.89 15.28 -24.10
CA SER A 153 -5.14 15.98 -23.77
C SER A 153 -6.35 15.02 -23.88
N PRO A 154 -7.32 15.04 -22.94
CA PRO A 154 -8.52 14.20 -22.99
C PRO A 154 -9.41 14.45 -24.22
N THR A 155 -9.22 15.53 -24.96
CA THR A 155 -9.97 15.85 -26.18
C THR A 155 -9.19 15.57 -27.47
N ALA A 156 -7.92 15.19 -27.40
CA ALA A 156 -7.04 15.06 -28.57
C ALA A 156 -6.17 13.78 -28.52
N PRO A 157 -6.75 12.57 -28.68
CA PRO A 157 -6.04 11.29 -28.51
C PRO A 157 -4.85 11.08 -29.47
N ASN A 158 -4.87 11.70 -30.64
CA ASN A 158 -3.76 11.63 -31.59
C ASN A 158 -2.66 12.68 -31.34
N ALA A 159 -2.89 13.65 -30.44
CA ALA A 159 -1.92 14.67 -30.03
C ALA A 159 -1.21 14.26 -28.72
N ARG A 160 -0.66 13.04 -28.72
CA ARG A 160 0.14 12.51 -27.61
C ARG A 160 1.57 13.05 -27.66
N ILE A 161 2.12 13.32 -26.49
CA ILE A 161 3.43 13.92 -26.28
C ILE A 161 4.33 12.87 -25.61
N PRO A 162 5.39 12.38 -26.25
CA PRO A 162 6.38 11.54 -25.57
C PRO A 162 7.14 12.40 -24.55
N ILE A 163 7.27 11.91 -23.33
CA ILE A 163 7.95 12.64 -22.25
C ILE A 163 9.35 12.09 -22.05
N PHE A 164 9.46 10.78 -21.88
CA PHE A 164 10.74 10.04 -21.82
C PHE A 164 10.55 8.57 -22.20
N GLU A 165 11.68 7.88 -22.39
CA GLU A 165 11.78 6.50 -22.85
C GLU A 165 12.76 5.72 -21.96
N VAL A 166 12.41 4.49 -21.60
CA VAL A 166 13.18 3.57 -20.73
C VAL A 166 13.00 2.11 -21.17
N THR A 167 13.72 1.20 -20.52
CA THR A 167 13.53 -0.26 -20.68
C THR A 167 12.19 -0.73 -20.12
N GLY A 168 11.68 -1.83 -20.65
CA GLY A 168 10.47 -2.50 -20.17
C GLY A 168 10.58 -2.99 -18.73
N GLU A 169 11.80 -3.30 -18.27
CA GLU A 169 12.09 -3.65 -16.87
C GLU A 169 11.56 -2.61 -15.86
N THR A 170 11.47 -1.33 -16.24
CA THR A 170 10.92 -0.24 -15.40
C THR A 170 9.47 -0.49 -14.98
N GLY A 171 8.69 -1.19 -15.81
CA GLY A 171 7.31 -1.56 -15.52
C GLY A 171 6.42 -0.39 -15.07
N ASP A 172 5.94 -0.50 -13.82
CA ASP A 172 5.01 0.46 -13.21
C ASP A 172 5.69 1.44 -12.23
N ASP A 173 7.01 1.32 -11.99
CA ASP A 173 7.76 2.13 -11.02
C ASP A 173 8.04 3.56 -11.57
N ILE A 174 6.98 4.27 -11.93
CA ILE A 174 6.98 5.62 -12.50
C ILE A 174 6.01 6.49 -11.70
N PHE A 175 6.56 7.39 -10.89
CA PHE A 175 5.85 8.20 -9.91
C PHE A 175 5.87 9.66 -10.36
N ILE A 176 4.72 10.18 -10.77
CA ILE A 176 4.60 11.52 -11.35
C ILE A 176 4.15 12.51 -10.27
N SER A 177 4.73 13.71 -10.27
CA SER A 177 4.30 14.82 -9.41
C SER A 177 2.87 15.28 -9.73
N PRO A 178 2.11 15.83 -8.76
CA PRO A 178 0.76 16.31 -9.02
C PRO A 178 0.68 17.47 -10.04
N SER A 179 1.77 18.24 -10.17
CA SER A 179 1.98 19.27 -11.20
C SER A 179 2.21 18.68 -12.60
N GLY A 180 2.75 17.45 -12.68
CA GLY A 180 3.16 16.82 -13.94
C GLY A 180 4.48 17.33 -14.52
N ASP A 181 5.15 18.28 -13.86
CA ASP A 181 6.43 18.84 -14.33
C ASP A 181 7.65 18.05 -13.83
N SER A 182 7.45 17.15 -12.87
CA SER A 182 8.49 16.38 -12.21
C SER A 182 8.11 14.89 -12.18
N ILE A 183 9.04 13.98 -12.50
CA ILE A 183 8.77 12.53 -12.55
C ILE A 183 9.93 11.78 -11.89
N ALA A 184 9.62 10.83 -11.00
CA ALA A 184 10.60 9.89 -10.48
C ALA A 184 10.36 8.52 -11.11
N TYR A 185 11.42 7.78 -11.47
CA TYR A 185 11.28 6.42 -11.97
C TYR A 185 12.44 5.52 -11.53
N MET A 186 12.17 4.24 -11.36
CA MET A 186 13.21 3.24 -11.17
C MET A 186 13.81 2.85 -12.52
N ARG A 187 15.14 2.80 -12.60
CA ARG A 187 15.85 2.09 -13.68
C ARG A 187 16.45 0.82 -13.06
N PRO A 188 15.80 -0.34 -13.21
CA PRO A 188 16.39 -1.61 -12.82
C PRO A 188 17.68 -1.90 -13.59
N GLY A 189 18.43 -2.87 -13.10
CA GLY A 189 19.63 -3.37 -13.77
C GLY A 189 20.44 -4.24 -12.83
N GLY A 190 20.54 -5.54 -13.14
CA GLY A 190 21.20 -6.54 -12.30
C GLY A 190 22.70 -6.30 -12.11
N GLY A 191 23.05 -5.44 -11.15
CA GLY A 191 24.44 -5.01 -10.89
C GLY A 191 24.94 -3.91 -11.84
N SER A 192 24.09 -3.24 -12.60
CA SER A 192 24.51 -2.13 -13.47
C SER A 192 24.95 -0.91 -12.66
N LEU A 193 26.06 -0.28 -13.06
CA LEU A 193 26.45 1.03 -12.53
C LEU A 193 25.42 2.14 -12.82
N THR A 194 24.45 1.91 -13.71
CA THR A 194 23.33 2.83 -14.03
C THR A 194 21.99 2.45 -13.38
N ALA A 195 21.94 1.39 -12.56
CA ALA A 195 20.73 1.08 -11.80
C ALA A 195 20.46 2.15 -10.73
N GLY A 196 19.21 2.48 -10.46
CA GLY A 196 18.89 3.49 -9.44
C GLY A 196 17.49 4.10 -9.55
N LEU A 197 17.21 5.00 -8.61
CA LEU A 197 16.11 5.95 -8.69
C LEU A 197 16.57 7.19 -9.47
N TYR A 198 15.86 7.49 -10.54
CA TYR A 198 16.04 8.67 -11.38
C TYR A 198 14.95 9.70 -11.11
N ILE A 199 15.27 10.98 -11.33
CA ILE A 199 14.28 12.06 -11.41
C ILE A 199 14.43 12.80 -12.74
N ILE A 200 13.30 13.26 -13.26
CA ILE A 200 13.15 14.13 -14.42
C ILE A 200 12.57 15.46 -13.95
N ASP A 201 13.20 16.57 -14.34
CA ASP A 201 12.64 17.92 -14.22
C ASP A 201 12.32 18.45 -15.64
N LEU A 202 11.03 18.54 -15.98
CA LEU A 202 10.54 19.02 -17.27
C LEU A 202 10.66 20.55 -17.42
N GLN A 203 10.99 21.30 -16.36
CA GLN A 203 11.28 22.74 -16.47
C GLN A 203 12.67 23.02 -17.07
N ILE A 204 13.62 22.09 -16.91
CA ILE A 204 14.96 22.15 -17.50
C ILE A 204 15.20 21.09 -18.61
N GLY A 205 14.28 20.13 -18.78
CA GLY A 205 14.30 19.15 -19.86
C GLY A 205 15.37 18.05 -19.68
N ILE A 206 15.65 17.69 -18.43
CA ILE A 206 16.76 16.81 -18.04
C ILE A 206 16.23 15.68 -17.14
N ASN A 207 16.72 14.46 -17.36
CA ASN A 207 16.73 13.42 -16.33
C ASN A 207 18.13 13.23 -15.75
N GLY A 208 18.19 12.83 -14.48
CA GLY A 208 19.42 12.51 -13.77
C GLY A 208 19.17 11.43 -12.72
N ARG A 209 20.21 10.65 -12.41
CA ARG A 209 20.14 9.69 -11.32
C ARG A 209 20.29 10.40 -9.97
N VAL A 210 19.37 10.11 -9.06
CA VAL A 210 19.33 10.69 -7.73
C VAL A 210 20.03 9.80 -6.71
N LEU A 211 19.74 8.50 -6.74
CA LEU A 211 20.29 7.53 -5.79
C LEU A 211 20.50 6.17 -6.46
N PRO A 212 21.53 5.39 -6.07
CA PRO A 212 21.75 4.02 -6.54
C PRO A 212 20.79 3.00 -5.87
N ILE A 213 19.59 3.42 -5.48
CA ILE A 213 18.54 2.53 -4.97
C ILE A 213 18.03 1.71 -6.15
N SER A 214 18.39 0.43 -6.21
CA SER A 214 17.98 -0.51 -7.25
C SER A 214 16.65 -1.23 -6.95
N SER A 215 16.05 -0.99 -5.79
CA SER A 215 14.77 -1.60 -5.36
C SER A 215 13.99 -0.66 -4.43
N LEU A 216 12.69 -0.50 -4.68
CA LEU A 216 11.72 0.10 -3.74
C LEU A 216 11.20 -0.92 -2.71
N VAL A 217 11.55 -2.20 -2.86
CA VAL A 217 11.34 -3.25 -1.86
C VAL A 217 12.63 -3.36 -1.03
N GLN A 218 12.68 -2.68 0.11
CA GLN A 218 13.85 -2.65 1.00
C GLN A 218 13.59 -3.52 2.24
N ARG A 219 14.48 -4.49 2.50
CA ARG A 219 14.33 -5.53 3.55
C ARG A 219 12.97 -6.28 3.52
N GLY A 220 12.28 -6.28 2.37
CA GLY A 220 10.95 -6.90 2.18
C GLY A 220 9.78 -5.90 2.16
N ILE A 221 9.98 -4.66 2.60
CA ILE A 221 8.96 -3.61 2.65
C ILE A 221 8.94 -2.88 1.29
N TYR A 222 7.85 -2.98 0.53
CA TYR A 222 7.62 -2.12 -0.63
C TYR A 222 7.18 -0.73 -0.17
N SER A 223 7.97 0.30 -0.48
CA SER A 223 7.64 1.69 -0.14
C SER A 223 7.78 2.60 -1.36
N ALA A 224 6.64 2.88 -2.00
CA ALA A 224 6.56 3.89 -3.06
C ALA A 224 7.01 5.28 -2.56
N PRO A 225 7.66 6.10 -3.40
CA PRO A 225 8.03 7.47 -3.05
C PRO A 225 6.83 8.43 -3.15
N SER A 226 6.90 9.56 -2.46
CA SER A 226 5.85 10.60 -2.47
C SER A 226 6.39 11.95 -2.92
N TRP A 227 5.75 12.53 -3.94
CA TRP A 227 5.98 13.91 -4.36
C TRP A 227 5.27 14.89 -3.42
N SER A 228 5.92 16.03 -3.13
CA SER A 228 5.27 17.18 -2.49
C SER A 228 4.18 17.77 -3.42
N PRO A 229 3.16 18.46 -2.89
CA PRO A 229 2.04 18.94 -3.70
C PRO A 229 2.39 19.97 -4.79
N ASP A 230 3.54 20.62 -4.65
CA ASP A 230 4.14 21.57 -5.59
C ASP A 230 5.11 20.92 -6.59
N GLY A 231 5.38 19.61 -6.47
CA GLY A 231 6.36 18.88 -7.27
C GLY A 231 7.83 19.21 -6.96
N ALA A 232 8.12 20.07 -5.99
CA ALA A 232 9.49 20.56 -5.73
C ALA A 232 10.38 19.53 -5.02
N ARG A 233 9.80 18.58 -4.27
CA ARG A 233 10.53 17.56 -3.49
C ARG A 233 9.92 16.17 -3.63
N LEU A 234 10.78 15.15 -3.57
CA LEU A 234 10.41 13.75 -3.43
C LEU A 234 10.81 13.26 -2.02
N ALA A 235 9.95 12.49 -1.38
CA ALA A 235 10.21 11.74 -0.15
C ALA A 235 10.34 10.25 -0.46
N ILE A 236 11.32 9.60 0.16
CA ILE A 236 11.77 8.23 -0.13
C ILE A 236 12.20 7.52 1.16
N ALA A 237 11.89 6.23 1.27
CA ALA A 237 12.48 5.35 2.28
C ALA A 237 13.84 4.84 1.78
N VAL A 238 14.87 4.89 2.63
CA VAL A 238 16.25 4.55 2.28
C VAL A 238 16.91 3.76 3.41
N ALA A 239 17.31 2.52 3.12
CA ALA A 239 18.07 1.68 4.02
C ALA A 239 19.43 2.30 4.34
N THR A 240 19.62 2.68 5.60
CA THR A 240 20.81 3.34 6.15
C THR A 240 21.90 2.36 6.60
N GLY A 241 21.63 1.07 6.45
CA GLY A 241 22.55 -0.04 6.69
C GLY A 241 21.89 -1.06 7.63
N TYR A 242 21.62 -0.62 8.85
CA TYR A 242 20.89 -1.39 9.86
C TYR A 242 19.39 -1.10 9.85
N ASP A 243 19.07 0.20 9.77
CA ASP A 243 17.77 0.84 9.79
C ASP A 243 17.27 1.28 8.39
N ILE A 244 16.09 1.89 8.33
CA ILE A 244 15.50 2.49 7.12
C ILE A 244 14.94 3.85 7.50
N ASP A 245 15.47 4.92 6.93
CA ASP A 245 15.05 6.28 7.23
C ASP A 245 14.30 6.93 6.05
N ILE A 246 13.45 7.92 6.34
CA ILE A 246 12.80 8.77 5.33
C ILE A 246 13.70 9.96 4.99
N PHE A 247 14.14 10.03 3.74
CA PHE A 247 14.85 11.18 3.18
C PHE A 247 13.91 12.03 2.32
N THR A 248 14.18 13.35 2.26
CA THR A 248 13.67 14.20 1.17
C THR A 248 14.80 14.71 0.29
N VAL A 249 14.47 14.97 -0.97
CA VAL A 249 15.37 15.42 -2.04
C VAL A 249 14.62 16.39 -2.94
N GLY A 250 15.27 17.48 -3.38
CA GLY A 250 14.72 18.39 -4.38
C GLY A 250 14.63 17.72 -5.75
N ARG A 251 13.64 18.07 -6.58
CA ARG A 251 13.41 17.45 -7.90
C ARG A 251 14.60 17.58 -8.87
N ASP A 252 15.46 18.57 -8.66
CA ASP A 252 16.69 18.81 -9.41
C ASP A 252 17.84 17.89 -8.95
N GLY A 253 17.69 17.21 -7.81
CA GLY A 253 18.73 16.50 -7.08
C GLY A 253 19.43 17.33 -5.99
N SER A 254 18.89 18.50 -5.61
CA SER A 254 19.49 19.32 -4.55
C SER A 254 19.01 18.95 -3.14
N ASN A 255 19.75 19.45 -2.15
CA ASN A 255 19.32 19.53 -0.75
C ASN A 255 18.76 18.22 -0.14
N PRO A 256 19.52 17.10 -0.19
CA PRO A 256 19.14 15.89 0.55
C PRO A 256 19.03 16.20 2.04
N MET A 257 17.96 15.73 2.65
CA MET A 257 17.79 15.82 4.10
C MET A 257 17.22 14.51 4.62
N ASN A 258 17.97 13.87 5.52
CA ASN A 258 17.43 12.76 6.30
C ASN A 258 16.46 13.32 7.35
N MET A 259 15.18 12.92 7.28
CA MET A 259 14.06 13.50 8.03
C MET A 259 13.73 12.73 9.31
N THR A 260 13.80 11.41 9.26
CA THR A 260 13.89 10.54 10.44
C THR A 260 15.37 10.22 10.69
N ARG A 261 15.77 9.92 11.93
CA ARG A 261 17.14 9.54 12.32
C ARG A 261 17.10 8.72 13.61
N THR A 262 16.27 7.69 13.61
CA THR A 262 15.76 7.09 14.86
C THR A 262 16.12 5.63 15.07
N GLY A 263 16.92 5.01 14.18
CA GLY A 263 17.28 3.60 14.29
C GLY A 263 16.13 2.64 13.94
N SER A 264 14.90 3.15 13.83
CA SER A 264 13.69 2.46 13.41
C SER A 264 13.65 2.20 11.91
N TYR A 265 12.71 1.38 11.45
CA TYR A 265 12.33 1.32 10.04
C TYR A 265 11.16 2.27 9.83
N ASP A 266 11.40 3.32 9.07
CA ASP A 266 10.46 4.35 8.69
C ASP A 266 10.15 4.23 7.19
N PHE A 267 8.87 4.06 6.84
CA PHE A 267 8.42 3.72 5.48
C PHE A 267 7.03 4.30 5.16
N TRP A 268 6.60 4.14 3.90
CA TRP A 268 5.39 4.75 3.34
C TRP A 268 5.29 6.28 3.56
N PRO A 269 6.30 7.06 3.12
CA PRO A 269 6.24 8.51 3.21
C PRO A 269 5.09 9.07 2.36
N SER A 270 4.36 10.05 2.89
CA SER A 270 3.28 10.74 2.16
C SER A 270 3.18 12.21 2.59
N PHE A 271 3.47 13.14 1.69
CA PHE A 271 3.26 14.57 1.96
C PHE A 271 1.77 14.90 2.11
N SER A 272 1.44 15.80 3.05
CA SER A 272 0.07 16.32 3.18
C SER A 272 -0.33 17.14 1.96
N PRO A 273 -1.63 17.24 1.63
CA PRO A 273 -2.12 18.02 0.48
C PRO A 273 -1.76 19.51 0.48
N ASP A 274 -1.40 20.10 1.64
CA ASP A 274 -0.91 21.47 1.80
C ASP A 274 0.62 21.58 1.86
N GLY A 275 1.36 20.47 1.83
CA GLY A 275 2.81 20.41 1.84
C GLY A 275 3.47 20.71 3.19
N ARG A 276 2.70 20.91 4.26
CA ARG A 276 3.22 21.22 5.60
C ARG A 276 3.75 20.00 6.36
N TYR A 277 3.17 18.83 6.13
CA TYR A 277 3.41 17.64 6.92
C TYR A 277 3.92 16.48 6.05
N LEU A 278 4.66 15.58 6.68
CA LEU A 278 5.08 14.30 6.10
C LEU A 278 4.58 13.17 7.01
N LEU A 279 3.60 12.42 6.51
CA LEU A 279 3.08 11.19 7.10
C LEU A 279 4.03 10.04 6.80
N PHE A 280 4.23 9.14 7.75
CA PHE A 280 4.97 7.89 7.56
C PHE A 280 4.52 6.84 8.58
N VAL A 281 4.89 5.58 8.35
CA VAL A 281 4.72 4.47 9.29
C VAL A 281 6.09 4.09 9.85
N SER A 282 6.12 3.73 11.13
CA SER A 282 7.34 3.39 11.84
C SER A 282 7.15 2.22 12.78
N ASP A 283 8.11 1.30 12.82
CA ASP A 283 8.14 0.22 13.79
C ASP A 283 8.70 0.65 15.18
N ARG A 284 9.08 1.93 15.37
CA ARG A 284 9.79 2.46 16.57
C ARG A 284 9.19 2.18 17.95
N LEU A 285 7.95 1.70 18.01
CA LEU A 285 7.26 1.30 19.26
C LEU A 285 7.33 -0.21 19.52
N THR A 286 7.59 -1.00 18.48
CA THR A 286 7.90 -2.43 18.55
C THR A 286 9.41 -2.65 18.64
N CYS A 287 10.19 -1.91 17.85
CA CYS A 287 11.65 -1.93 17.87
C CYS A 287 12.23 -0.51 18.01
N PRO A 288 12.75 -0.10 19.19
CA PRO A 288 13.28 1.24 19.38
C PRO A 288 14.51 1.60 18.53
N SER A 289 15.34 0.62 18.17
CA SER A 289 16.44 0.78 17.21
C SER A 289 16.89 -0.58 16.65
N TRP A 290 17.34 -0.60 15.40
CA TRP A 290 18.02 -1.72 14.75
C TRP A 290 19.54 -1.52 14.68
N ILE A 291 20.06 -0.36 15.10
CA ILE A 291 21.48 -0.03 15.07
C ILE A 291 22.19 -0.77 16.22
N PRO A 292 23.17 -1.64 15.95
CA PRO A 292 23.90 -2.38 16.97
C PRO A 292 24.49 -1.49 18.08
N ALA A 293 24.39 -1.98 19.32
CA ALA A 293 24.86 -1.32 20.55
C ALA A 293 24.14 -0.01 20.95
N GLU A 294 23.03 0.37 20.32
CA GLU A 294 22.12 1.38 20.87
C GLU A 294 21.24 0.80 22.01
N PRO A 295 20.67 1.63 22.90
CA PRO A 295 19.79 1.14 23.97
C PRO A 295 18.51 0.52 23.42
N ASN A 296 18.23 -0.73 23.82
CA ASN A 296 17.09 -1.54 23.36
C ASN A 296 17.14 -1.90 21.86
N THR A 297 18.33 -2.11 21.28
CA THR A 297 18.46 -2.64 19.92
C THR A 297 17.80 -4.01 19.76
N CYS A 298 17.12 -4.24 18.63
CA CYS A 298 16.56 -5.53 18.25
C CYS A 298 17.53 -6.37 17.42
N ASP A 299 17.56 -7.68 17.67
CA ASP A 299 18.36 -8.63 16.87
C ASP A 299 17.51 -9.22 15.73
N GLY A 300 18.01 -9.14 14.49
CA GLY A 300 17.37 -9.67 13.29
C GLY A 300 17.23 -11.20 13.23
N THR A 301 17.79 -11.93 14.21
CA THR A 301 17.63 -13.38 14.35
C THR A 301 16.34 -13.76 15.10
N ASP A 302 16.03 -13.06 16.20
CA ASP A 302 14.84 -13.29 17.02
C ASP A 302 13.66 -12.38 16.65
N THR A 303 13.94 -11.21 16.04
CA THR A 303 12.92 -10.30 15.50
C THR A 303 13.04 -10.19 13.97
N PRO A 304 12.10 -10.75 13.19
CA PRO A 304 12.13 -10.58 11.74
C PRO A 304 11.84 -9.12 11.36
N PRO A 305 12.29 -8.64 10.18
CA PRO A 305 11.98 -7.31 9.68
C PRO A 305 10.47 -6.98 9.75
N PRO A 306 10.09 -5.75 10.15
CA PRO A 306 8.70 -5.37 10.35
C PRO A 306 7.93 -5.39 9.02
N PHE A 307 6.71 -5.91 9.07
CA PHE A 307 5.74 -5.91 7.97
C PHE A 307 4.68 -4.79 8.13
N GLY A 308 4.92 -3.86 9.06
CA GLY A 308 3.98 -2.83 9.47
C GLY A 308 4.51 -2.05 10.68
N GLY A 309 3.77 -1.05 11.14
CA GLY A 309 4.18 -0.18 12.24
C GLY A 309 3.07 0.73 12.75
N SER A 310 3.40 1.69 13.60
CA SER A 310 2.49 2.77 14.04
C SER A 310 2.63 4.02 13.17
N ILE A 311 1.58 4.86 13.16
CA ILE A 311 1.50 6.03 12.26
C ILE A 311 2.06 7.28 12.93
N PHE A 312 2.96 7.97 12.23
CA PHE A 312 3.59 9.22 12.65
C PHE A 312 3.44 10.33 11.61
N VAL A 313 3.42 11.58 12.08
CA VAL A 313 3.45 12.78 11.23
C VAL A 313 4.57 13.70 11.70
N LEU A 314 5.41 14.13 10.76
CA LEU A 314 6.43 15.16 10.92
C LEU A 314 5.87 16.50 10.41
N ASP A 315 5.90 17.55 11.24
CA ASP A 315 5.72 18.94 10.79
C ASP A 315 7.05 19.44 10.19
N LEU A 316 7.02 19.83 8.92
CA LEU A 316 8.22 20.19 8.16
C LEU A 316 8.76 21.60 8.48
N ALA A 317 8.01 22.41 9.22
CA ALA A 317 8.43 23.76 9.64
C ALA A 317 9.02 23.77 11.05
N SER A 318 8.58 22.88 11.96
CA SER A 318 9.11 22.75 13.32
C SER A 318 10.04 21.56 13.53
N SER A 319 10.12 20.64 12.57
CA SER A 319 10.76 19.31 12.69
C SER A 319 10.19 18.43 13.82
N GLN A 320 8.97 18.72 14.28
CA GLN A 320 8.31 17.95 15.34
C GLN A 320 7.67 16.68 14.76
N VAL A 321 8.03 15.51 15.29
CA VAL A 321 7.35 14.24 15.04
C VAL A 321 6.28 14.00 16.12
N THR A 322 5.06 13.65 15.68
CA THR A 322 3.92 13.32 16.53
C THR A 322 3.34 11.97 16.12
N GLN A 323 3.05 11.09 17.09
CA GLN A 323 2.29 9.87 16.84
C GLN A 323 0.81 10.20 16.61
N VAL A 324 0.23 9.72 15.51
CA VAL A 324 -1.19 9.99 15.17
C VAL A 324 -2.12 8.86 15.65
N SER A 325 -1.60 7.64 15.79
CA SER A 325 -2.40 6.50 16.26
C SER A 325 -1.54 5.46 16.99
N ASN A 326 -2.15 4.77 17.96
CA ASN A 326 -1.59 3.59 18.63
C ASN A 326 -1.92 2.27 17.90
N GLN A 327 -2.62 2.34 16.77
CA GLN A 327 -2.91 1.16 15.95
C GLN A 327 -1.67 0.76 15.14
N PHE A 328 -1.49 -0.55 14.98
CA PHE A 328 -0.49 -1.13 14.08
C PHE A 328 -1.10 -1.33 12.69
N VAL A 329 -0.41 -0.86 11.64
CA VAL A 329 -0.88 -0.93 10.24
C VAL A 329 0.12 -1.68 9.36
N THR A 330 -0.40 -2.55 8.51
CA THR A 330 0.36 -3.36 7.52
C THR A 330 0.23 -2.83 6.09
N GLU A 331 -0.37 -1.65 5.93
CA GLU A 331 -0.63 -0.98 4.66
C GLU A 331 -0.45 0.55 4.80
N PRO A 332 -0.14 1.27 3.70
CA PRO A 332 0.13 2.70 3.74
C PRO A 332 -1.10 3.54 4.19
N PRO A 333 -0.98 4.36 5.23
CA PRO A 333 -2.00 5.35 5.57
C PRO A 333 -2.04 6.46 4.52
N ARG A 334 -3.20 7.08 4.31
CA ARG A 334 -3.40 8.12 3.30
C ARG A 334 -4.02 9.39 3.86
N TRP A 335 -3.66 10.52 3.28
CA TRP A 335 -4.35 11.79 3.49
C TRP A 335 -5.74 11.80 2.86
N LEU A 336 -6.73 12.31 3.60
CA LEU A 336 -8.05 12.68 3.08
C LEU A 336 -8.07 14.18 2.73
N ASN A 337 -7.42 14.99 3.55
CA ASN A 337 -7.24 16.43 3.42
C ASN A 337 -6.00 16.86 4.25
N ALA A 338 -5.69 18.15 4.33
CA ALA A 338 -4.52 18.67 5.06
C ALA A 338 -4.49 18.39 6.59
N ARG A 339 -5.55 17.83 7.17
CA ARG A 339 -5.69 17.59 8.62
C ARG A 339 -6.08 16.15 8.99
N GLN A 340 -6.68 15.40 8.07
CA GLN A 340 -7.21 14.06 8.36
C GLN A 340 -6.56 13.00 7.50
N ILE A 341 -6.27 11.85 8.13
CA ILE A 341 -5.80 10.63 7.47
C ILE A 341 -6.82 9.50 7.62
N ALA A 342 -6.80 8.56 6.67
CA ALA A 342 -7.47 7.27 6.76
C ALA A 342 -6.48 6.13 6.59
N PHE A 343 -6.75 5.01 7.26
CA PHE A 343 -5.93 3.79 7.25
C PHE A 343 -6.79 2.57 7.60
N ALA A 344 -6.31 1.37 7.29
CA ALA A 344 -6.90 0.14 7.82
C ALA A 344 -6.01 -0.53 8.88
N VAL A 345 -6.64 -1.38 9.69
CA VAL A 345 -6.04 -2.18 10.76
C VAL A 345 -6.59 -3.60 10.63
N GLY A 346 -5.72 -4.60 10.78
CA GLY A 346 -6.04 -6.00 10.57
C GLY A 346 -5.94 -6.40 9.09
N ASP A 347 -5.27 -7.52 8.84
CA ASP A 347 -5.01 -8.04 7.49
C ASP A 347 -5.37 -9.53 7.38
N PRO A 348 -6.42 -9.86 6.60
CA PRO A 348 -6.83 -11.26 6.40
C PRO A 348 -5.85 -12.15 5.66
N THR A 349 -4.77 -11.63 5.08
CA THR A 349 -3.67 -12.44 4.54
C THR A 349 -2.75 -12.96 5.64
N PHE A 350 -2.63 -12.23 6.75
CA PHE A 350 -1.89 -12.62 7.95
C PHE A 350 -2.77 -13.28 9.03
N GLY A 351 -4.01 -13.65 8.68
CA GLY A 351 -4.91 -14.44 9.53
C GLY A 351 -5.88 -13.64 10.39
N ASP A 352 -5.93 -12.31 10.27
CA ASP A 352 -6.99 -11.52 10.93
C ASP A 352 -8.36 -11.89 10.33
N PRO A 353 -9.40 -12.20 11.13
CA PRO A 353 -10.75 -12.39 10.61
C PRO A 353 -11.36 -11.11 10.00
N THR A 354 -10.72 -9.96 10.16
CA THR A 354 -11.23 -8.62 9.82
C THR A 354 -10.24 -7.73 9.07
N ARG A 355 -10.77 -6.67 8.43
CA ARG A 355 -10.02 -5.47 8.05
C ARG A 355 -10.85 -4.25 8.42
N ALA A 356 -10.44 -3.56 9.47
CA ALA A 356 -11.13 -2.42 10.08
C ALA A 356 -10.63 -1.10 9.50
N LEU A 357 -11.54 -0.20 9.10
CA LEU A 357 -11.19 1.12 8.60
C LEU A 357 -11.19 2.15 9.73
N TRP A 358 -10.24 3.08 9.69
CA TRP A 358 -10.06 4.15 10.68
C TRP A 358 -9.88 5.50 10.00
N ILE A 359 -10.23 6.56 10.72
CA ILE A 359 -9.94 7.96 10.39
C ILE A 359 -9.31 8.64 11.60
N ALA A 360 -8.30 9.48 11.41
CA ALA A 360 -7.65 10.23 12.47
C ALA A 360 -7.41 11.70 12.11
N ASP A 361 -7.46 12.57 13.13
CA ASP A 361 -7.12 13.99 13.07
C ASP A 361 -5.68 14.20 13.57
N ILE A 362 -4.78 14.68 12.72
CA ILE A 362 -3.35 14.84 13.06
C ILE A 362 -3.10 15.90 14.14
N VAL A 363 -4.03 16.84 14.34
CA VAL A 363 -3.87 17.99 15.23
C VAL A 363 -4.37 17.67 16.63
N THR A 364 -5.38 16.81 16.76
CA THR A 364 -5.90 16.40 18.07
C THR A 364 -5.48 15.00 18.51
N GLY A 365 -4.87 14.20 17.62
CA GLY A 365 -4.52 12.80 17.89
C GLY A 365 -5.74 11.87 18.03
N ASN A 366 -6.94 12.34 17.69
CA ASN A 366 -8.16 11.55 17.79
C ASN A 366 -8.26 10.59 16.60
N ALA A 367 -7.88 9.33 16.82
CA ALA A 367 -8.17 8.22 15.91
C ALA A 367 -9.48 7.53 16.30
N GLN A 368 -10.36 7.28 15.32
CA GLN A 368 -11.62 6.54 15.51
C GLN A 368 -11.82 5.49 14.43
N GLN A 369 -12.33 4.32 14.81
CA GLN A 369 -12.69 3.26 13.86
C GLN A 369 -14.05 3.58 13.22
N VAL A 370 -14.13 3.54 11.89
CA VAL A 370 -15.38 3.64 11.15
C VAL A 370 -16.07 2.27 11.17
N ARG A 371 -17.23 2.21 11.80
CA ARG A 371 -18.07 1.01 11.98
C ARG A 371 -19.51 1.34 11.62
N SER A 372 -20.27 0.37 11.11
CA SER A 372 -21.70 0.59 10.83
C SER A 372 -22.52 0.82 12.10
N GLN A 373 -23.42 1.81 12.11
CA GLN A 373 -24.49 1.91 13.11
C GLN A 373 -25.66 0.98 12.74
N GLY A 374 -25.49 -0.33 12.91
CA GLY A 374 -26.53 -1.28 12.49
C GLY A 374 -26.22 -2.76 12.68
N ALA A 375 -26.84 -3.58 11.82
CA ALA A 375 -26.87 -5.03 11.89
C ALA A 375 -25.53 -5.68 11.50
N GLY A 376 -24.57 -5.64 12.44
CA GLY A 376 -23.22 -6.18 12.26
C GLY A 376 -22.31 -5.22 11.51
N ASP A 377 -21.12 -4.96 12.06
CA ASP A 377 -20.07 -4.29 11.30
C ASP A 377 -19.47 -5.28 10.29
N ASP A 378 -19.24 -4.84 9.04
CA ASP A 378 -18.72 -5.74 8.00
C ASP A 378 -17.34 -6.22 8.39
N ALA A 379 -17.18 -7.55 8.53
CA ALA A 379 -15.93 -8.15 9.00
C ALA A 379 -14.73 -7.68 8.17
N ILE A 380 -14.84 -7.76 6.84
CA ILE A 380 -13.74 -7.41 5.94
C ILE A 380 -14.19 -6.29 4.99
N LYS A 381 -13.63 -5.10 5.18
CA LYS A 381 -13.83 -3.93 4.32
C LYS A 381 -12.66 -3.85 3.35
N LEU A 382 -12.91 -3.83 2.04
CA LEU A 382 -11.90 -3.92 0.98
C LEU A 382 -12.06 -2.81 -0.06
N SER A 383 -10.97 -2.51 -0.78
CA SER A 383 -10.96 -1.63 -1.95
C SER A 383 -11.65 -0.28 -1.71
N GLU A 384 -11.43 0.32 -0.54
CA GLU A 384 -12.21 1.48 -0.11
C GLU A 384 -11.75 2.78 -0.78
N ALA A 385 -12.71 3.62 -1.10
CA ALA A 385 -12.52 4.93 -1.71
C ALA A 385 -13.26 5.99 -0.89
N TRP A 386 -12.55 7.03 -0.49
CA TRP A 386 -13.08 8.10 0.36
C TRP A 386 -13.35 9.34 -0.48
N ALA A 387 -14.45 10.04 -0.20
CA ALA A 387 -14.73 11.34 -0.81
C ALA A 387 -13.72 12.39 -0.29
N SER A 388 -13.37 13.36 -1.14
CA SER A 388 -12.40 14.43 -0.84
C SER A 388 -12.72 15.23 0.44
N GLY A 389 -14.01 15.36 0.79
CA GLY A 389 -14.45 15.98 2.05
C GLY A 389 -14.18 15.15 3.31
N GLY A 390 -13.70 13.90 3.21
CA GLY A 390 -13.39 13.02 4.34
C GLY A 390 -14.61 12.54 5.16
N ARG A 391 -15.84 12.77 4.67
CA ARG A 391 -17.10 12.49 5.40
C ARG A 391 -17.83 11.22 4.96
N THR A 392 -17.54 10.73 3.76
CA THR A 392 -18.22 9.60 3.13
C THR A 392 -17.19 8.70 2.47
N LEU A 393 -17.40 7.39 2.55
CA LEU A 393 -16.60 6.37 1.88
C LEU A 393 -17.48 5.34 1.17
N LEU A 394 -16.88 4.65 0.22
CA LEU A 394 -17.42 3.47 -0.46
C LEU A 394 -16.41 2.33 -0.31
N TYR A 395 -16.87 1.11 -0.05
CA TYR A 395 -16.01 -0.08 0.07
C TYR A 395 -16.72 -1.35 -0.42
N GLN A 396 -15.93 -2.38 -0.76
CA GLN A 396 -16.41 -3.74 -0.95
C GLN A 396 -16.48 -4.39 0.44
N ALA A 397 -17.68 -4.64 0.95
CA ALA A 397 -17.88 -5.54 2.09
C ALA A 397 -17.71 -6.98 1.61
N ALA A 398 -16.89 -7.77 2.29
CA ALA A 398 -16.69 -9.19 2.00
C ALA A 398 -17.01 -10.05 3.23
N THR A 399 -17.79 -11.10 3.01
CA THR A 399 -18.11 -12.14 4.01
C THR A 399 -17.57 -13.50 3.55
N ALA A 400 -17.89 -14.57 4.29
CA ALA A 400 -17.56 -15.94 3.87
C ALA A 400 -18.36 -16.44 2.64
N SER A 401 -19.44 -15.75 2.25
CA SER A 401 -20.37 -16.21 1.19
C SER A 401 -20.88 -15.12 0.24
N SER A 402 -20.56 -13.86 0.49
CA SER A 402 -21.02 -12.71 -0.32
C SER A 402 -19.98 -11.60 -0.42
N THR A 403 -20.10 -10.78 -1.47
CA THR A 403 -19.48 -9.47 -1.57
C THR A 403 -20.54 -8.45 -1.93
N GLU A 404 -20.59 -7.31 -1.25
CA GLU A 404 -21.47 -6.19 -1.54
C GLU A 404 -20.67 -4.90 -1.68
N ILE A 405 -21.19 -3.93 -2.43
CA ILE A 405 -20.70 -2.55 -2.39
C ILE A 405 -21.50 -1.80 -1.34
N VAL A 406 -20.81 -1.13 -0.41
CA VAL A 406 -21.42 -0.35 0.68
C VAL A 406 -20.95 1.09 0.57
N MET A 407 -21.86 2.06 0.69
CA MET A 407 -21.55 3.48 0.88
C MET A 407 -21.98 3.90 2.28
N MET A 408 -21.10 4.60 3.00
CA MET A 408 -21.26 4.91 4.42
C MET A 408 -20.69 6.30 4.75
N GLY A 409 -21.30 7.01 5.70
CA GLY A 409 -20.70 8.17 6.37
C GLY A 409 -19.67 7.75 7.43
N VAL A 410 -18.70 8.62 7.74
CA VAL A 410 -17.69 8.35 8.79
C VAL A 410 -18.26 8.35 10.22
N ASP A 411 -19.51 8.74 10.39
CA ASP A 411 -20.31 8.57 11.59
C ASP A 411 -20.90 7.14 11.74
N GLY A 412 -20.74 6.30 10.72
CA GLY A 412 -21.29 4.95 10.66
C GLY A 412 -22.68 4.85 10.03
N SER A 413 -23.25 5.96 9.53
CA SER A 413 -24.53 5.94 8.82
C SER A 413 -24.38 5.26 7.45
N VAL A 414 -25.17 4.21 7.18
CA VAL A 414 -25.13 3.52 5.88
C VAL A 414 -26.02 4.26 4.89
N VAL A 415 -25.42 4.80 3.83
CA VAL A 415 -26.12 5.44 2.70
C VAL A 415 -26.81 4.38 1.84
N GLY A 416 -26.17 3.23 1.63
CA GLY A 416 -26.80 2.07 1.01
C GLY A 416 -25.86 0.87 0.83
N ARG A 417 -26.46 -0.26 0.42
CA ARG A 417 -25.77 -1.51 0.05
C ARG A 417 -26.23 -1.99 -1.32
N ARG A 418 -25.33 -2.62 -2.08
CA ARG A 418 -25.54 -3.08 -3.46
C ARG A 418 -24.87 -4.44 -3.70
N GLY A 419 -25.69 -5.49 -3.86
CA GLY A 419 -25.26 -6.82 -4.29
C GLY A 419 -25.47 -7.10 -5.79
N ASP A 420 -25.96 -6.11 -6.55
CA ASP A 420 -26.12 -6.12 -8.00
C ASP A 420 -24.80 -6.01 -8.76
N PHE A 421 -23.75 -5.51 -8.11
CA PHE A 421 -22.38 -5.43 -8.62
C PHE A 421 -21.46 -6.42 -7.89
N VAL A 422 -21.17 -7.55 -8.52
CA VAL A 422 -20.33 -8.62 -7.97
C VAL A 422 -18.93 -8.52 -8.56
N PHE A 423 -18.01 -7.95 -7.77
CA PHE A 423 -16.58 -8.03 -8.02
C PHE A 423 -15.98 -9.19 -7.22
N PRO A 424 -14.94 -9.90 -7.72
CA PRO A 424 -14.21 -10.83 -6.88
C PRO A 424 -13.58 -10.10 -5.69
N ARG A 425 -13.22 -10.82 -4.63
CA ARG A 425 -12.58 -10.25 -3.44
C ARG A 425 -11.24 -9.59 -3.84
N TYR A 426 -10.99 -8.35 -3.40
CA TYR A 426 -9.88 -7.49 -3.86
C TYR A 426 -9.95 -7.08 -5.36
N GLY A 427 -11.01 -7.48 -6.07
CA GLY A 427 -11.23 -7.26 -7.50
C GLY A 427 -11.96 -5.96 -7.86
N MET A 428 -12.32 -5.15 -6.87
CA MET A 428 -12.94 -3.84 -7.05
C MET A 428 -11.90 -2.73 -6.92
N THR A 429 -12.15 -1.60 -7.58
CA THR A 429 -11.51 -0.30 -7.31
C THR A 429 -12.52 0.80 -7.57
N ALA A 430 -12.39 1.93 -6.88
CA ALA A 430 -13.29 3.06 -7.02
C ALA A 430 -12.56 4.39 -6.83
N ALA A 431 -13.03 5.43 -7.50
CA ALA A 431 -12.52 6.79 -7.37
C ALA A 431 -13.68 7.78 -7.26
N TRP A 432 -13.55 8.72 -6.33
CA TRP A 432 -14.47 9.85 -6.17
C TRP A 432 -14.09 11.00 -7.11
N SER A 433 -15.09 11.76 -7.53
CA SER A 433 -14.86 13.05 -8.19
C SER A 433 -14.27 14.07 -7.18
N PRO A 434 -13.50 15.08 -7.62
CA PRO A 434 -12.86 16.04 -6.72
C PRO A 434 -13.84 16.82 -5.82
N ASP A 435 -15.05 17.05 -6.31
CA ASP A 435 -16.15 17.71 -5.58
C ASP A 435 -16.94 16.76 -4.64
N GLY A 436 -16.63 15.46 -4.64
CA GLY A 436 -17.34 14.43 -3.88
C GLY A 436 -18.77 14.15 -4.35
N SER A 437 -19.23 14.70 -5.48
CA SER A 437 -20.60 14.53 -5.96
C SER A 437 -20.87 13.14 -6.57
N ARG A 438 -19.81 12.44 -7.02
CA ARG A 438 -19.86 11.19 -7.78
C ARG A 438 -18.77 10.23 -7.34
N VAL A 439 -19.04 8.93 -7.52
CA VAL A 439 -18.03 7.86 -7.43
C VAL A 439 -18.13 6.95 -8.64
N ALA A 440 -17.00 6.63 -9.27
CA ALA A 440 -16.87 5.68 -10.36
C ALA A 440 -16.32 4.36 -9.81
N ILE A 441 -16.84 3.22 -10.29
CA ILE A 441 -16.48 1.89 -9.79
C ILE A 441 -16.06 0.99 -10.96
N GLY A 442 -14.87 0.41 -10.87
CA GLY A 442 -14.30 -0.47 -11.87
C GLY A 442 -13.69 -1.73 -11.26
N GLY A 443 -13.20 -2.61 -12.13
CA GLY A 443 -12.40 -3.78 -11.75
C GLY A 443 -10.94 -3.42 -11.47
N SER A 444 -10.24 -4.27 -10.72
CA SER A 444 -8.78 -4.16 -10.52
C SER A 444 -8.03 -5.26 -11.29
N ASN A 445 -6.72 -5.11 -11.46
CA ASN A 445 -5.82 -6.16 -11.97
C ASN A 445 -6.26 -6.78 -13.32
N GLY A 446 -6.83 -5.96 -14.21
CA GLY A 446 -7.36 -6.38 -15.51
C GLY A 446 -8.67 -7.19 -15.47
N GLN A 447 -9.20 -7.49 -14.28
CA GLN A 447 -10.49 -8.16 -14.10
C GLN A 447 -11.62 -7.12 -14.16
N CYS A 448 -12.01 -6.69 -15.36
CA CYS A 448 -13.00 -5.64 -15.60
C CYS A 448 -14.39 -6.22 -15.98
N PRO A 449 -15.24 -6.70 -15.04
CA PRO A 449 -16.50 -7.38 -15.36
C PRO A 449 -17.60 -6.48 -15.94
N TYR A 450 -17.54 -5.17 -15.69
CA TYR A 450 -18.54 -4.19 -16.09
C TYR A 450 -17.94 -3.11 -17.00
N GLY A 451 -18.77 -2.40 -17.77
CA GLY A 451 -18.40 -1.09 -18.31
C GLY A 451 -18.47 0.00 -17.24
N PRO A 452 -18.26 1.28 -17.60
CA PRO A 452 -18.40 2.39 -16.67
C PRO A 452 -19.65 2.34 -15.79
N ILE A 453 -19.43 2.17 -14.49
CA ILE A 453 -20.41 2.36 -13.41
C ILE A 453 -20.08 3.69 -12.74
N VAL A 454 -21.07 4.58 -12.64
CA VAL A 454 -20.96 5.84 -11.89
C VAL A 454 -22.20 6.02 -11.02
N LEU A 455 -21.96 6.30 -9.74
CA LEU A 455 -22.99 6.58 -8.73
C LEU A 455 -22.91 8.05 -8.26
N ASP A 456 -24.01 8.60 -7.76
CA ASP A 456 -23.99 9.88 -7.04
C ASP A 456 -23.59 9.70 -5.56
N SER A 457 -23.40 10.80 -4.84
CA SER A 457 -23.11 10.82 -3.40
C SER A 457 -24.24 10.29 -2.50
N ASN A 458 -25.41 9.96 -3.07
CA ASN A 458 -26.56 9.35 -2.40
C ASN A 458 -26.75 7.87 -2.83
N PHE A 459 -25.76 7.27 -3.51
CA PHE A 459 -25.74 5.89 -3.99
C PHE A 459 -26.76 5.55 -5.11
N ASN A 460 -27.34 6.57 -5.75
CA ASN A 460 -28.14 6.45 -6.97
C ASN A 460 -27.24 6.12 -8.17
N LEU A 461 -27.78 5.35 -9.12
CA LEU A 461 -27.06 4.97 -10.34
C LEU A 461 -27.18 6.07 -11.40
N ILE A 462 -26.06 6.71 -11.77
CA ILE A 462 -25.98 7.68 -12.88
C ILE A 462 -25.77 6.95 -14.20
N ALA A 463 -24.84 5.99 -14.21
CA ALA A 463 -24.52 5.19 -15.39
C ALA A 463 -24.16 3.75 -15.02
N GLN A 464 -24.58 2.82 -15.87
CA GLN A 464 -24.13 1.44 -15.93
C GLN A 464 -23.99 1.06 -17.40
N ALA A 465 -22.79 1.18 -17.95
CA ALA A 465 -22.53 0.75 -19.31
C ALA A 465 -22.47 -0.79 -19.37
N ASN A 466 -23.36 -1.40 -20.16
CA ASN A 466 -23.22 -2.81 -20.56
C ASN A 466 -21.98 -2.92 -21.46
N PRO A 467 -20.94 -3.70 -21.10
CA PRO A 467 -19.67 -3.68 -21.82
C PRO A 467 -19.80 -4.07 -23.31
N PRO A 468 -18.92 -3.54 -24.20
CA PRO A 468 -17.71 -2.78 -23.91
C PRO A 468 -17.78 -1.27 -24.28
N PRO A 469 -16.77 -0.46 -23.89
CA PRO A 469 -15.58 -0.84 -23.13
C PRO A 469 -15.91 -1.29 -21.70
N SER A 470 -15.17 -2.28 -21.20
CA SER A 470 -15.14 -2.55 -19.76
C SER A 470 -14.34 -1.46 -19.03
N MET A 471 -14.48 -1.36 -17.70
CA MET A 471 -13.79 -0.39 -16.87
C MET A 471 -13.00 -1.04 -15.73
N CYS A 472 -11.70 -0.76 -15.70
CA CYS A 472 -10.79 -0.97 -14.58
C CYS A 472 -10.10 0.35 -14.20
N ASP A 473 -9.65 0.45 -12.95
CA ASP A 473 -8.81 1.55 -12.46
C ASP A 473 -9.30 2.97 -12.85
N PRO A 474 -10.54 3.34 -12.45
CA PRO A 474 -11.12 4.63 -12.81
C PRO A 474 -10.45 5.78 -12.06
N ALA A 475 -10.29 6.93 -12.70
CA ALA A 475 -9.92 8.18 -12.03
C ALA A 475 -10.57 9.40 -12.71
N PHE A 476 -11.18 10.28 -11.91
CA PHE A 476 -11.67 11.57 -12.38
C PHE A 476 -10.52 12.57 -12.60
N SER A 477 -10.68 13.47 -13.56
CA SER A 477 -9.75 14.59 -13.75
C SER A 477 -9.79 15.56 -12.56
N PRO A 478 -8.68 16.28 -12.25
CA PRO A 478 -8.64 17.30 -11.20
C PRO A 478 -9.71 18.40 -11.33
N ASP A 479 -10.16 18.71 -12.55
CA ASP A 479 -11.25 19.66 -12.82
C ASP A 479 -12.67 19.03 -12.76
N GLY A 480 -12.76 17.73 -12.46
CA GLY A 480 -14.02 16.99 -12.33
C GLY A 480 -14.81 16.81 -13.63
N ARG A 481 -14.27 17.13 -14.80
CA ARG A 481 -14.99 17.07 -16.09
C ARG A 481 -14.95 15.71 -16.78
N TYR A 482 -13.87 14.95 -16.59
CA TYR A 482 -13.58 13.71 -17.31
C TYR A 482 -13.41 12.52 -16.36
N LEU A 483 -13.61 11.32 -16.89
CA LEU A 483 -13.33 10.05 -16.23
C LEU A 483 -12.38 9.23 -17.12
N ALA A 484 -11.14 9.04 -16.65
CA ALA A 484 -10.16 8.14 -17.26
C ALA A 484 -10.29 6.72 -16.68
N PHE A 485 -9.96 5.70 -17.46
CA PHE A 485 -9.89 4.31 -16.99
C PHE A 485 -9.07 3.40 -17.93
N ASN A 486 -8.55 2.30 -17.39
CA ASN A 486 -8.11 1.15 -18.19
C ASN A 486 -9.37 0.40 -18.68
N GLY A 487 -9.45 0.01 -19.96
CA GLY A 487 -10.62 -0.68 -20.48
C GLY A 487 -10.34 -1.66 -21.60
N VAL A 488 -11.18 -2.69 -21.73
CA VAL A 488 -11.06 -3.73 -22.77
C VAL A 488 -12.26 -3.69 -23.70
N ASN A 489 -12.00 -3.80 -25.01
CA ASN A 489 -13.06 -3.85 -26.02
C ASN A 489 -12.93 -5.08 -26.95
N PRO A 490 -13.58 -6.21 -26.60
CA PRO A 490 -13.57 -7.43 -27.41
C PRO A 490 -14.40 -7.33 -28.71
N ARG A 491 -15.09 -6.20 -28.98
CA ARG A 491 -15.71 -5.93 -30.29
C ARG A 491 -14.74 -5.28 -31.29
N ILE A 492 -13.51 -4.94 -30.86
CA ILE A 492 -12.46 -4.36 -31.72
C ILE A 492 -11.30 -5.35 -31.83
N ASP A 493 -10.45 -5.44 -30.80
CA ASP A 493 -9.27 -6.33 -30.78
C ASP A 493 -9.01 -7.01 -29.42
N GLY A 494 -9.81 -6.69 -28.38
CA GLY A 494 -9.68 -7.28 -27.06
C GLY A 494 -8.44 -6.86 -26.26
N ARG A 495 -7.68 -5.83 -26.70
CA ARG A 495 -6.59 -5.27 -25.90
C ARG A 495 -7.11 -4.41 -24.75
N VAL A 496 -6.25 -4.21 -23.74
CA VAL A 496 -6.36 -3.08 -22.81
C VAL A 496 -5.95 -1.82 -23.55
N ASP A 497 -6.81 -0.81 -23.52
CA ASP A 497 -6.59 0.55 -23.99
C ASP A 497 -6.93 1.51 -22.82
N VAL A 498 -6.39 2.74 -22.85
CA VAL A 498 -6.84 3.81 -21.94
C VAL A 498 -8.04 4.51 -22.56
N TYR A 499 -9.13 4.66 -21.80
CA TYR A 499 -10.37 5.29 -22.23
C TYR A 499 -10.64 6.60 -21.48
N ILE A 500 -11.36 7.51 -22.14
CA ILE A 500 -11.93 8.73 -21.55
C ILE A 500 -13.43 8.77 -21.79
N ALA A 501 -14.18 8.98 -20.71
CA ALA A 501 -15.59 9.35 -20.72
C ALA A 501 -15.79 10.74 -20.11
N ASN A 502 -17.00 11.29 -20.21
CA ASN A 502 -17.40 12.43 -19.38
C ASN A 502 -17.57 12.00 -17.90
N ASN A 503 -17.68 12.97 -16.99
CA ASN A 503 -17.89 12.71 -15.55
C ASN A 503 -19.21 12.02 -15.16
N ASN A 504 -20.08 11.68 -16.11
CA ASN A 504 -21.23 10.81 -15.89
C ASN A 504 -20.95 9.36 -16.34
N GLY A 505 -19.77 9.04 -16.86
CA GLY A 505 -19.41 7.72 -17.38
C GLY A 505 -19.86 7.45 -18.82
N PHE A 506 -20.45 8.45 -19.51
CA PHE A 506 -20.95 8.31 -20.88
C PHE A 506 -19.95 8.82 -21.92
N GLY A 507 -20.08 8.33 -23.16
CA GLY A 507 -19.27 8.79 -24.30
C GLY A 507 -17.83 8.25 -24.32
N ALA A 508 -17.58 7.10 -23.70
CA ALA A 508 -16.26 6.49 -23.60
C ALA A 508 -15.56 6.30 -24.97
N ALA A 509 -14.41 6.95 -25.16
CA ALA A 509 -13.56 6.85 -26.35
C ALA A 509 -12.16 6.36 -25.98
N SER A 510 -11.54 5.54 -26.85
CA SER A 510 -10.17 5.05 -26.63
C SER A 510 -9.15 6.13 -26.99
N MET A 511 -8.25 6.41 -26.05
CA MET A 511 -7.10 7.30 -26.24
C MET A 511 -5.91 6.60 -26.92
N THR A 512 -5.83 5.27 -26.78
CA THR A 512 -4.67 4.47 -27.20
C THR A 512 -4.97 3.49 -28.34
N GLY A 513 -6.18 3.46 -28.91
CA GLY A 513 -6.56 2.52 -29.97
C GLY A 513 -5.76 2.64 -31.28
N SER A 514 -5.03 3.76 -31.46
CA SER A 514 -4.05 3.95 -32.55
C SER A 514 -2.64 3.45 -32.22
N LEU A 515 -2.35 3.12 -30.96
CA LEU A 515 -1.09 2.50 -30.50
C LEU A 515 -1.14 0.97 -30.57
N ARG A 516 0.03 0.34 -30.48
CA ARG A 516 0.21 -1.11 -30.41
C ARG A 516 1.11 -1.46 -29.22
N GLY A 517 1.29 -2.75 -28.94
CA GLY A 517 1.90 -3.23 -27.71
C GLY A 517 0.90 -3.24 -26.55
N GLN A 518 1.39 -3.01 -25.33
CA GLN A 518 0.58 -2.90 -24.11
C GLN A 518 0.52 -1.44 -23.67
N THR A 519 -0.63 -1.00 -23.14
CA THR A 519 -0.82 0.35 -22.61
C THR A 519 -1.46 0.30 -21.24
N ARG A 520 -1.04 1.20 -20.35
CA ARG A 520 -1.56 1.32 -18.98
C ARG A 520 -1.69 2.78 -18.60
N PHE A 521 -2.86 3.13 -18.07
CA PHE A 521 -3.12 4.41 -17.44
C PHE A 521 -2.30 4.55 -16.15
N ILE A 522 -1.59 5.67 -15.99
CA ILE A 522 -0.82 6.00 -14.78
C ILE A 522 -1.60 6.96 -13.89
N GLY A 523 -2.20 8.01 -14.48
CA GLY A 523 -2.96 9.00 -13.73
C GLY A 523 -3.28 10.27 -14.52
N TRP A 524 -3.83 11.25 -13.83
CA TRP A 524 -3.98 12.62 -14.33
C TRP A 524 -2.81 13.48 -13.87
N VAL A 525 -2.39 14.43 -14.72
CA VAL A 525 -1.28 15.35 -14.45
C VAL A 525 -1.66 16.78 -14.84
N GLY A 526 -1.16 17.77 -14.11
CA GLY A 526 -1.46 19.18 -14.36
C GLY A 526 -2.91 19.57 -14.03
N GLY A 527 -3.33 20.75 -14.48
CA GLY A 527 -4.66 21.32 -14.24
C GLY A 527 -4.89 21.76 -12.78
N ARG A 528 -3.87 22.35 -12.16
CA ARG A 528 -3.91 23.01 -10.84
C ARG A 528 -3.77 24.53 -11.01
#